data_AF-A0A9D8E868-F1
#
_entry.id   AF-A0A9D8E868-F1
#
_cell.length_a   1.000
_cell.length_b   1.000
_cell.length_c   1.000
_cell.angle_alpha   90.00
_cell.angle_beta   90.00
_cell.angle_gamma   90.00
#
_symmetry.space_group_name_H-M   'P 1'
#
loop_
_entity.id
_entity.type
_entity.pdbx_description
1 polymer ?
#
loop_
_entity_poly.entity_id
_entity_poly.type
_entity_poly.pdbx_seq_one_letter_code
_entity_poly.pdbx_strand_id
1 'polypeptide(L)'
;MEKNNKGQDLYISDEQLKDEKPQPIADRTYFVFNDLNKGQVRQGSFVLRNLGGPYSKIEITVPDEPKFVEIIKSEPLSQNQSEKLPLCITFSAKALDWSRRYSNTIIARLDDADERVLIELDTRTKPVNDFAKIFSNPEIKKITALIERLEKATTAEIAVVTINTLEGKTIEKYAFDLFNEWGIGKENIDNGILFLIDPADRCYRIEIGRGLEKFFPEEFLNRLFTIYASKYFGENNFFKGTYLILSELFAEIFRADKNK
;
A
#
# COMPACT_ATOMS: atom_id res chain seq x y z
N MET A 1 -8.98 14.08 -61.47
CA MET A 1 -7.75 14.78 -61.08
C MET A 1 -7.84 15.05 -59.59
N GLU A 2 -7.49 14.07 -58.77
CA GLU A 2 -7.48 14.20 -57.31
C GLU A 2 -6.05 14.46 -56.84
N LYS A 3 -5.89 15.50 -56.02
CA LYS A 3 -4.61 15.92 -55.44
C LYS A 3 -4.24 14.98 -54.29
N ASN A 4 -3.14 14.25 -54.45
CA ASN A 4 -2.50 13.53 -53.35
C ASN A 4 -1.77 14.53 -52.43
N ASN A 5 -2.35 14.81 -51.27
CA ASN A 5 -1.64 15.40 -50.13
C ASN A 5 -0.91 14.27 -49.40
N LYS A 6 0.38 14.08 -49.70
CA LYS A 6 1.26 13.28 -48.83
C LYS A 6 1.64 14.15 -47.64
N GLY A 7 1.28 13.69 -46.43
CA GLY A 7 1.71 14.29 -45.18
C GLY A 7 3.24 14.38 -45.17
N GLN A 8 3.74 15.60 -45.12
CA GLN A 8 5.13 15.87 -44.75
C GLN A 8 5.21 15.71 -43.24
N ASP A 9 5.96 14.72 -42.78
CA ASP A 9 6.50 14.74 -41.42
C ASP A 9 7.37 15.99 -41.31
N LEU A 10 6.87 16.99 -40.58
CA LEU A 10 7.58 18.23 -40.28
C LEU A 10 8.71 17.92 -39.30
N TYR A 11 9.87 17.52 -39.83
CA TYR A 11 11.12 17.57 -39.08
C TYR A 11 11.50 19.04 -38.90
N ILE A 12 11.29 19.57 -37.69
CA ILE A 12 11.81 20.87 -37.28
C ILE A 12 13.33 20.72 -37.20
N SER A 13 14.07 21.60 -37.88
CA SER A 13 15.53 21.57 -37.89
C SER A 13 16.11 21.97 -36.52
N ASP A 14 17.25 21.40 -36.12
CA ASP A 14 17.96 21.74 -34.86
C ASP A 14 18.25 23.25 -34.71
N GLU A 15 18.30 23.97 -35.82
CA GLU A 15 18.53 25.41 -35.88
C GLU A 15 17.30 26.24 -35.47
N GLN A 16 16.08 25.69 -35.66
CA GLN A 16 14.82 26.31 -35.20
C GLN A 16 14.54 26.08 -33.71
N LEU A 17 15.16 25.06 -33.09
CA LEU A 17 15.00 24.74 -31.67
C LEU A 17 15.92 25.57 -30.75
N LYS A 18 16.91 26.30 -31.26
CA LYS A 18 17.89 27.03 -30.43
C LYS A 18 17.29 28.12 -29.55
N ASP A 19 16.20 28.75 -30.00
CA ASP A 19 15.49 29.80 -29.27
C ASP A 19 14.30 29.27 -28.46
N GLU A 20 13.98 27.97 -28.58
CA GLU A 20 12.92 27.35 -27.80
C GLU A 20 13.37 27.07 -26.37
N LYS A 21 12.43 27.12 -25.44
CA LYS A 21 12.69 26.69 -24.06
C LYS A 21 12.82 25.16 -24.00
N PRO A 22 13.57 24.61 -23.04
CA PRO A 22 13.53 23.19 -22.73
C PRO A 22 12.10 22.70 -22.49
N GLN A 23 11.80 21.50 -22.95
CA GLN A 23 10.52 20.83 -22.71
C GLN A 23 10.82 19.41 -22.22
N PRO A 24 10.99 19.22 -20.90
CA PRO A 24 11.11 17.89 -20.33
C PRO A 24 9.82 17.10 -20.57
N ILE A 25 9.96 15.85 -20.98
CA ILE A 25 8.86 14.91 -21.10
C ILE A 25 9.25 13.56 -20.53
N ALA A 26 8.39 12.99 -19.69
CA ALA A 26 8.52 11.63 -19.21
C ALA A 26 7.68 10.69 -20.07
N ASP A 27 8.22 9.51 -20.41
CA ASP A 27 7.45 8.46 -21.09
C ASP A 27 6.32 7.89 -20.24
N ARG A 28 6.41 8.04 -18.91
CA ARG A 28 5.37 7.73 -17.94
C ARG A 28 5.35 8.75 -16.81
N THR A 29 4.19 9.37 -16.61
CA THR A 29 3.95 10.41 -15.59
C THR A 29 3.14 9.93 -14.38
N TYR A 30 2.75 8.65 -14.34
CA TYR A 30 1.92 8.11 -13.27
C TYR A 30 2.26 6.65 -12.94
N PHE A 31 2.43 6.37 -11.64
CA PHE A 31 2.66 5.04 -11.10
C PHE A 31 1.74 4.78 -9.91
N VAL A 32 1.15 3.59 -9.86
CA VAL A 32 0.29 3.16 -8.76
C VAL A 32 0.78 1.82 -8.23
N PHE A 33 1.03 1.74 -6.93
CA PHE A 33 1.31 0.49 -6.24
C PHE A 33 0.23 0.22 -5.20
N ASN A 34 -0.52 -0.87 -5.38
CA ASN A 34 -1.61 -1.26 -4.49
C ASN A 34 -1.25 -2.52 -3.68
N ASP A 35 -2.06 -2.78 -2.66
CA ASP A 35 -2.01 -4.00 -1.84
C ASP A 35 -0.60 -4.25 -1.25
N LEU A 36 0.08 -3.17 -0.81
CA LEU A 36 1.41 -3.29 -0.20
C LEU A 36 1.34 -3.47 1.31
N ASN A 37 2.12 -4.41 1.82
CA ASN A 37 2.36 -4.56 3.25
C ASN A 37 3.29 -3.44 3.75
N LYS A 38 3.17 -3.06 5.03
CA LYS A 38 4.13 -2.14 5.66
C LYS A 38 5.56 -2.63 5.47
N GLY A 39 6.47 -1.71 5.16
CA GLY A 39 7.88 -2.01 4.89
C GLY A 39 8.15 -2.55 3.48
N GLN A 40 7.13 -2.99 2.74
CA GLN A 40 7.31 -3.51 1.39
C GLN A 40 7.77 -2.40 0.43
N VAL A 41 8.77 -2.72 -0.37
CA VAL A 41 9.33 -1.82 -1.38
C VAL A 41 8.85 -2.24 -2.77
N ARG A 42 8.53 -1.25 -3.60
CA ARG A 42 8.32 -1.38 -5.04
C ARG A 42 9.30 -0.47 -5.77
N GLN A 43 9.61 -0.83 -6.99
CA GLN A 43 10.45 -0.02 -7.87
C GLN A 43 9.69 0.33 -9.13
N GLY A 44 9.99 1.51 -9.66
CA GLY A 44 9.54 1.97 -10.96
C GLY A 44 10.66 2.70 -11.68
N SER A 45 10.48 2.86 -12.98
CA SER A 45 11.40 3.63 -13.81
C SER A 45 10.64 4.37 -14.89
N PHE A 46 11.11 5.57 -15.22
CA PHE A 46 10.65 6.35 -16.37
C PHE A 46 11.86 6.94 -17.10
N VAL A 47 11.68 7.25 -18.38
CA VAL A 47 12.68 7.89 -19.23
C VAL A 47 12.29 9.34 -19.45
N LEU A 48 13.18 10.24 -19.02
CA LEU A 48 13.10 11.66 -19.30
C LEU A 48 13.75 11.97 -20.66
N ARG A 49 13.08 12.79 -21.47
CA ARG A 49 13.57 13.35 -22.72
C ARG A 49 13.39 14.86 -22.72
N ASN A 50 14.08 15.54 -23.63
CA ASN A 50 13.82 16.93 -23.96
C ASN A 50 13.29 16.99 -25.39
N LEU A 51 12.13 17.60 -25.59
CA LEU A 51 11.56 17.85 -26.92
C LEU A 51 11.60 19.33 -27.32
N GLY A 52 12.17 20.18 -26.47
CA GLY A 52 12.32 21.61 -26.72
C GLY A 52 13.76 21.99 -27.03
N GLY A 53 14.07 23.27 -26.84
CA GLY A 53 15.40 23.81 -27.10
C GLY A 53 16.47 23.39 -26.09
N PRO A 54 17.69 23.95 -26.21
CA PRO A 54 18.85 23.54 -25.42
C PRO A 54 18.63 23.81 -23.92
N TYR A 55 19.23 22.97 -23.08
CA TYR A 55 19.19 23.09 -21.61
C TYR A 55 20.62 23.10 -21.03
N SER A 56 20.78 23.69 -19.85
CA SER A 56 22.07 23.76 -19.14
C SER A 56 22.14 22.83 -17.94
N LYS A 57 21.02 22.62 -17.25
CA LYS A 57 20.93 21.88 -15.99
C LYS A 57 19.81 20.86 -16.01
N ILE A 58 20.06 19.71 -15.37
CA ILE A 58 19.05 18.70 -15.04
C ILE A 58 19.00 18.58 -13.52
N GLU A 59 17.81 18.70 -12.93
CA GLU A 59 17.58 18.42 -11.51
C GLU A 59 16.47 17.40 -11.36
N ILE A 60 16.70 16.35 -10.56
CA ILE A 60 15.66 15.39 -10.17
C ILE A 60 15.45 15.55 -8.68
N THR A 61 14.24 15.91 -8.28
CA THR A 61 13.90 16.17 -6.88
C THR A 61 12.63 15.41 -6.48
N VAL A 62 12.55 15.08 -5.20
CA VAL A 62 11.37 14.48 -4.57
C VAL A 62 11.08 15.33 -3.33
N PRO A 63 9.84 15.81 -3.13
CA PRO A 63 9.43 16.46 -1.90
C PRO A 63 9.79 15.64 -0.67
N ASP A 64 10.27 16.33 0.36
CA ASP A 64 10.74 15.73 1.61
C ASP A 64 9.65 15.01 2.40
N GLU A 65 8.37 15.26 2.17
CA GLU A 65 7.28 14.55 2.85
C GLU A 65 6.12 14.27 1.89
N PRO A 66 5.49 13.09 1.96
CA PRO A 66 5.88 11.92 2.76
C PRO A 66 7.13 11.22 2.20
N LYS A 67 8.09 10.84 3.08
CA LYS A 67 9.36 10.13 2.72
C LYS A 67 9.19 8.67 2.31
N PHE A 68 8.32 8.42 1.32
CA PHE A 68 8.09 7.07 0.83
C PHE A 68 8.71 6.82 -0.54
N VAL A 69 9.20 7.85 -1.24
CA VAL A 69 9.83 7.74 -2.57
C VAL A 69 11.30 8.16 -2.48
N GLU A 70 12.18 7.36 -3.06
CA GLU A 70 13.62 7.66 -3.16
C GLU A 70 14.12 7.40 -4.58
N ILE A 71 14.99 8.28 -5.11
CA ILE A 71 15.67 8.05 -6.39
C ILE A 71 16.83 7.08 -6.14
N ILE A 72 16.77 5.92 -6.78
CA ILE A 72 17.82 4.89 -6.70
C ILE A 72 18.94 5.20 -7.69
N LYS A 73 18.56 5.61 -8.91
CA LYS A 73 19.48 5.72 -10.04
C LYS A 73 18.97 6.73 -11.07
N SER A 74 19.88 7.48 -11.67
CA SER A 74 19.62 8.32 -12.84
C SER A 74 20.77 8.18 -13.84
N GLU A 75 20.50 7.58 -15.00
CA GLU A 75 21.54 7.24 -15.98
C GLU A 75 21.16 7.61 -17.41
N PRO A 76 22.08 8.22 -18.17
CA PRO A 76 21.87 8.43 -19.59
C PRO A 76 21.73 7.08 -20.31
N LEU A 77 20.77 7.01 -21.24
CA LEU A 77 20.61 5.87 -22.14
C LEU A 77 21.45 6.00 -23.42
N SER A 78 22.01 7.19 -23.67
CA SER A 78 22.91 7.40 -24.80
C SER A 78 24.25 6.71 -24.56
N GLN A 79 24.81 6.13 -25.63
CA GLN A 79 26.18 5.61 -25.62
C GLN A 79 27.22 6.74 -25.69
N ASN A 80 26.80 7.93 -26.13
CA ASN A 80 27.62 9.13 -26.13
C ASN A 80 27.64 9.73 -24.72
N GLN A 81 28.79 9.66 -24.04
CA GLN A 81 28.94 10.17 -22.67
C GLN A 81 28.71 11.69 -22.53
N SER A 82 28.69 12.42 -23.64
CA SER A 82 28.38 13.86 -23.65
C SER A 82 26.86 14.13 -23.62
N GLU A 83 26.04 13.15 -24.01
CA GLU A 83 24.58 13.26 -24.02
C GLU A 83 24.00 12.82 -22.69
N LYS A 84 23.41 13.78 -21.96
CA LYS A 84 22.78 13.52 -20.66
C LYS A 84 21.34 12.99 -20.77
N LEU A 85 20.70 13.18 -21.92
CA LEU A 85 19.34 12.69 -22.22
C LEU A 85 19.38 11.78 -23.46
N PRO A 86 18.46 10.80 -23.58
CA PRO A 86 17.41 10.43 -22.63
C PRO A 86 17.98 9.88 -21.31
N LEU A 87 17.37 10.25 -20.19
CA LEU A 87 17.83 9.85 -18.85
C LEU A 87 16.83 8.86 -18.26
N CYS A 88 17.27 7.64 -17.98
CA CYS A 88 16.48 6.66 -17.25
C CYS A 88 16.58 6.93 -15.75
N ILE A 89 15.44 7.17 -15.11
CA ILE A 89 15.34 7.44 -13.68
C ILE A 89 14.65 6.24 -13.03
N THR A 90 15.33 5.59 -12.11
CA THR A 90 14.81 4.48 -11.31
C THR A 90 14.58 4.95 -9.88
N PHE A 91 13.42 4.64 -9.32
CA PHE A 91 13.04 5.01 -7.97
C PHE A 91 12.51 3.81 -7.18
N SER A 92 12.58 3.90 -5.86
CA SER A 92 11.86 3.02 -4.94
C SER A 92 10.71 3.76 -4.30
N ALA A 93 9.63 3.04 -4.05
CA ALA A 93 8.52 3.46 -3.22
C ALA A 93 8.33 2.45 -2.07
N LYS A 94 8.41 2.90 -0.81
CA LYS A 94 8.31 2.07 0.39
C LYS A 94 6.99 2.33 1.11
N ALA A 95 6.22 1.28 1.37
CA ALA A 95 5.05 1.33 2.23
C ALA A 95 5.45 1.72 3.67
N LEU A 96 5.18 2.96 4.10
CA LEU A 96 5.63 3.44 5.42
C LEU A 96 4.77 2.91 6.56
N ASP A 97 3.45 2.94 6.40
CA ASP A 97 2.46 2.53 7.40
C ASP A 97 1.48 1.53 6.79
N TRP A 98 0.70 0.90 7.66
CA TRP A 98 -0.44 0.05 7.30
C TRP A 98 -1.67 0.91 6.94
N SER A 99 -2.49 0.47 5.97
CA SER A 99 -3.78 1.08 5.60
C SER A 99 -3.76 2.58 5.30
N ARG A 100 -2.72 3.05 4.62
CA ARG A 100 -2.59 4.44 4.18
C ARG A 100 -2.42 4.56 2.67
N ARG A 101 -2.88 5.69 2.17
CA ARG A 101 -2.55 6.14 0.82
C ARG A 101 -1.54 7.26 0.92
N TYR A 102 -0.48 7.12 0.14
CA TYR A 102 0.54 8.13 -0.03
C TYR A 102 0.52 8.60 -1.46
N SER A 103 0.76 9.90 -1.64
CA SER A 103 1.10 10.48 -2.92
C SER A 103 2.34 11.35 -2.77
N ASN A 104 3.25 11.24 -3.72
CA ASN A 104 4.41 12.12 -3.83
C ASN A 104 4.75 12.24 -5.33
N THR A 105 5.52 13.27 -5.68
CA THR A 105 5.78 13.62 -7.08
C THR A 105 7.27 13.72 -7.29
N ILE A 106 7.81 12.93 -8.23
CA ILE A 106 9.16 13.16 -8.72
C ILE A 106 9.09 14.33 -9.70
N ILE A 107 9.88 15.37 -9.44
CA ILE A 107 9.98 16.55 -10.30
C ILE A 107 11.30 16.46 -11.08
N ALA A 108 11.18 16.34 -12.39
CA ALA A 108 12.31 16.37 -13.31
C ALA A 108 12.37 17.75 -13.99
N ARG A 109 13.41 18.52 -13.69
CA ARG A 109 13.56 19.90 -14.18
C ARG A 109 14.69 20.01 -15.18
N LEU A 110 14.42 20.68 -16.30
CA LEU A 110 15.41 21.18 -17.25
C LEU A 110 15.38 22.71 -17.20
N ASP A 111 16.42 23.30 -16.61
CA ASP A 111 16.50 24.74 -16.32
C ASP A 111 15.26 25.30 -15.57
N ASP A 112 14.35 26.01 -16.24
CA ASP A 112 13.12 26.58 -15.66
C ASP A 112 11.84 25.76 -15.97
N ALA A 113 11.97 24.64 -16.69
CA ALA A 113 10.85 23.79 -17.10
C ALA A 113 10.77 22.50 -16.27
N ASP A 114 9.57 22.15 -15.79
CA ASP A 114 9.30 20.97 -14.95
C ASP A 114 8.46 19.92 -15.71
N GLU A 115 8.82 18.65 -15.54
CA GLU A 115 7.95 17.50 -15.76
C GLU A 115 7.68 16.81 -14.41
N ARG A 116 6.44 16.37 -14.20
CA ARG A 116 5.97 15.83 -12.92
C ARG A 116 5.49 14.41 -13.07
N VAL A 117 6.11 13.51 -12.32
CA VAL A 117 5.75 12.09 -12.28
C VAL A 117 5.11 11.79 -10.93
N LEU A 118 3.79 11.58 -10.94
CA LEU A 118 3.00 11.26 -9.75
C LEU A 118 3.18 9.79 -9.37
N ILE A 119 3.53 9.56 -8.11
CA ILE A 119 3.61 8.23 -7.51
C ILE A 119 2.52 8.12 -6.46
N GLU A 120 1.65 7.14 -6.63
CA GLU A 120 0.67 6.75 -5.63
C GLU A 120 1.01 5.37 -5.07
N LEU A 121 0.94 5.28 -3.74
CA LEU A 121 1.17 4.05 -3.02
C LEU A 121 0.03 3.83 -2.04
N ASP A 122 -0.60 2.67 -2.14
CA ASP A 122 -1.72 2.27 -1.29
C ASP A 122 -1.32 1.05 -0.47
N THR A 123 -1.13 1.26 0.84
CA THR A 123 -0.83 0.23 1.83
C THR A 123 -2.08 -0.31 2.51
N ARG A 124 -3.27 -0.04 1.97
CA ARG A 124 -4.47 -0.79 2.33
C ARG A 124 -4.31 -2.22 1.84
N THR A 125 -3.47 -2.99 2.53
CA THR A 125 -3.67 -4.44 2.65
C THR A 125 -5.13 -4.59 3.03
N LYS A 126 -5.87 -5.37 2.26
CA LYS A 126 -7.30 -5.55 2.50
C LYS A 126 -7.47 -5.93 3.99
N PRO A 127 -8.43 -5.33 4.72
CA PRO A 127 -8.69 -5.72 6.10
C PRO A 127 -8.97 -7.22 6.27
N VAL A 128 -9.30 -7.91 5.18
CA VAL A 128 -9.44 -9.35 5.08
C VAL A 128 -8.45 -9.90 4.05
N ASN A 129 -7.54 -10.75 4.49
CA ASN A 129 -6.60 -11.49 3.65
C ASN A 129 -6.95 -12.98 3.74
N ASP A 130 -7.80 -13.44 2.82
CA ASP A 130 -8.36 -14.79 2.84
C ASP A 130 -7.55 -15.77 1.99
N PHE A 131 -6.35 -16.16 2.44
CA PHE A 131 -5.48 -17.08 1.68
C PHE A 131 -6.03 -18.52 1.68
N ALA A 132 -6.82 -18.89 2.68
CA ALA A 132 -7.49 -20.19 2.76
C ALA A 132 -8.79 -20.27 1.95
N LYS A 133 -9.27 -19.14 1.40
CA LYS A 133 -10.49 -19.05 0.57
C LYS A 133 -11.73 -19.58 1.29
N ILE A 134 -11.86 -19.27 2.58
CA ILE A 134 -12.99 -19.69 3.42
C ILE A 134 -14.15 -18.69 3.42
N PHE A 135 -13.97 -17.51 2.82
CA PHE A 135 -15.01 -16.49 2.68
C PHE A 135 -15.40 -16.30 1.21
N SER A 136 -16.68 -16.12 0.97
CA SER A 136 -17.20 -15.65 -0.31
C SER A 136 -16.97 -14.14 -0.49
N ASN A 137 -17.01 -13.65 -1.73
CA ASN A 137 -16.86 -12.21 -2.02
C ASN A 137 -17.88 -11.32 -1.24
N PRO A 138 -19.17 -11.68 -1.11
CA PRO A 138 -20.11 -10.91 -0.28
C PRO A 138 -19.74 -10.90 1.21
N GLU A 139 -19.18 -12.00 1.73
CA GLU A 139 -18.76 -12.12 3.13
C GLU A 139 -17.52 -11.28 3.41
N ILE A 140 -16.51 -11.33 2.54
CA ILE A 140 -15.34 -10.45 2.59
C ILE A 140 -15.79 -8.99 2.62
N LYS A 141 -16.68 -8.56 1.72
CA LYS A 141 -17.21 -7.20 1.70
C LYS A 141 -17.89 -6.79 3.01
N LYS A 142 -18.66 -7.69 3.64
CA LYS A 142 -19.32 -7.43 4.92
C LYS A 142 -18.33 -7.31 6.07
N ILE A 143 -17.32 -8.19 6.12
CA ILE A 143 -16.26 -8.13 7.13
C ILE A 143 -15.45 -6.83 6.96
N THR A 144 -15.01 -6.52 5.74
CA THR A 144 -14.29 -5.28 5.42
C THR A 144 -15.08 -4.05 5.85
N ALA A 145 -16.37 -3.96 5.49
CA ALA A 145 -17.20 -2.82 5.87
C ALA A 145 -17.38 -2.67 7.39
N LEU A 146 -17.40 -3.78 8.14
CA LEU A 146 -17.43 -3.75 9.60
C LEU A 146 -16.12 -3.19 10.17
N ILE A 147 -14.98 -3.67 9.67
CA ILE A 147 -13.64 -3.22 10.10
C ILE A 147 -13.43 -1.74 9.77
N GLU A 148 -13.75 -1.29 8.56
CA GLU A 148 -13.63 0.12 8.15
C GLU A 148 -14.49 1.04 9.03
N ARG A 149 -15.70 0.58 9.41
CA ARG A 149 -16.56 1.33 10.32
C ARG A 149 -15.97 1.42 11.74
N LEU A 150 -15.38 0.33 12.23
CA LEU A 150 -14.71 0.30 13.52
C LEU A 150 -13.51 1.26 13.54
N GLU A 151 -12.67 1.19 12.52
CA GLU A 151 -11.48 2.04 12.39
C GLU A 151 -11.88 3.51 12.35
N LYS A 152 -12.93 3.86 11.57
CA LYS A 152 -13.47 5.22 11.54
C LYS A 152 -14.01 5.70 12.90
N ALA A 153 -14.58 4.80 13.69
CA ALA A 153 -15.22 5.14 14.97
C ALA A 153 -14.25 5.17 16.17
N THR A 154 -13.15 4.43 16.12
CA THR A 154 -12.27 4.16 17.29
C THR A 154 -10.78 4.39 17.02
N THR A 155 -10.40 4.55 15.76
CA THR A 155 -9.00 4.55 15.28
C THR A 155 -8.26 3.22 15.35
N ALA A 156 -8.84 2.16 15.94
CA ALA A 156 -8.22 0.84 16.01
C ALA A 156 -8.18 0.17 14.63
N GLU A 157 -7.08 -0.52 14.36
CA GLU A 157 -6.78 -1.12 13.06
C GLU A 157 -6.89 -2.64 13.18
N ILE A 158 -7.72 -3.28 12.35
CA ILE A 158 -7.94 -4.73 12.42
C ILE A 158 -7.58 -5.40 11.09
N ALA A 159 -6.81 -6.48 11.17
CA ALA A 159 -6.60 -7.40 10.06
C ALA A 159 -7.20 -8.78 10.39
N VAL A 160 -7.99 -9.33 9.47
CA VAL A 160 -8.40 -10.74 9.47
C VAL A 160 -7.55 -11.47 8.45
N VAL A 161 -6.88 -12.52 8.88
CA VAL A 161 -6.01 -13.31 8.00
C VAL A 161 -6.39 -14.78 8.12
N THR A 162 -6.60 -15.43 6.97
CA THR A 162 -6.79 -16.88 6.90
C THR A 162 -5.61 -17.50 6.18
N ILE A 163 -5.06 -18.59 6.70
CA ILE A 163 -3.86 -19.25 6.17
C ILE A 163 -4.12 -20.74 5.94
N ASN A 164 -3.34 -21.36 5.05
CA ASN A 164 -3.42 -22.80 4.80
C ASN A 164 -2.42 -23.62 5.63
N THR A 165 -1.42 -22.96 6.23
CA THR A 165 -0.35 -23.62 6.97
C THR A 165 0.34 -22.63 7.91
N LEU A 166 0.76 -23.13 9.08
CA LEU A 166 1.60 -22.43 10.05
C LEU A 166 3.11 -22.58 9.78
N GLU A 167 3.50 -23.27 8.70
CA GLU A 167 4.90 -23.51 8.34
C GLU A 167 5.72 -24.17 9.47
N GLY A 168 5.09 -25.05 10.25
CA GLY A 168 5.72 -25.74 11.38
C GLY A 168 5.85 -24.90 12.66
N LYS A 169 5.32 -23.67 12.70
CA LYS A 169 5.23 -22.85 13.92
C LYS A 169 3.95 -23.17 14.70
N THR A 170 3.91 -22.77 15.98
CA THR A 170 2.64 -22.69 16.72
C THR A 170 1.84 -21.47 16.25
N ILE A 171 0.52 -21.49 16.46
CA ILE A 171 -0.35 -20.38 16.04
C ILE A 171 -0.01 -19.07 16.75
N GLU A 172 0.41 -19.12 18.01
CA GLU A 172 0.82 -17.95 18.80
C GLU A 172 2.06 -17.32 18.20
N LYS A 173 3.08 -18.14 17.90
CA LYS A 173 4.33 -17.61 17.32
C LYS A 173 4.09 -17.08 15.90
N TYR A 174 3.31 -17.78 15.08
CA TYR A 174 2.97 -17.31 13.74
C TYR A 174 2.21 -15.99 13.79
N ALA A 175 1.17 -15.90 14.63
CA ALA A 175 0.36 -14.69 14.75
C ALA A 175 1.18 -13.50 15.27
N PHE A 176 2.04 -13.73 16.27
CA PHE A 176 2.93 -12.69 16.80
C PHE A 176 3.93 -12.20 15.75
N ASP A 177 4.60 -13.11 15.03
CA ASP A 177 5.54 -12.75 13.97
C ASP A 177 4.80 -11.94 12.88
N LEU A 178 3.63 -12.41 12.43
CA LEU A 178 2.82 -11.77 11.40
C LEU A 178 2.33 -10.37 11.84
N PHE A 179 1.85 -10.24 13.08
CA PHE A 179 1.36 -8.97 13.62
C PHE A 179 2.44 -7.90 13.59
N ASN A 180 3.66 -8.25 14.01
CA ASN A 180 4.80 -7.34 14.01
C ASN A 180 5.34 -7.08 12.61
N GLU A 181 5.43 -8.10 11.75
CA GLU A 181 5.89 -7.96 10.37
C GLU A 181 4.99 -7.02 9.58
N TRP A 182 3.67 -7.17 9.73
CA TRP A 182 2.70 -6.30 9.05
C TRP A 182 2.55 -4.94 9.73
N GLY A 183 3.08 -4.80 10.95
CA GLY A 183 3.02 -3.60 11.77
C GLY A 183 1.58 -3.12 11.94
N ILE A 184 0.68 -4.03 12.30
CA ILE A 184 -0.75 -3.78 12.46
C ILE A 184 -0.94 -2.85 13.67
N GLY A 185 -1.62 -1.72 13.45
CA GLY A 185 -1.81 -0.68 14.47
C GLY A 185 -1.05 0.60 14.15
N LYS A 186 -1.59 1.71 14.65
CA LYS A 186 -0.99 3.03 14.46
C LYS A 186 0.31 3.14 15.24
N GLU A 187 1.31 3.72 14.58
CA GLU A 187 2.57 4.07 15.21
C GLU A 187 2.32 4.92 16.47
N ASN A 188 3.03 4.60 17.55
CA ASN A 188 2.94 5.24 18.88
C ASN A 188 1.63 5.03 19.66
N ILE A 189 0.59 4.47 19.05
CA ILE A 189 -0.67 4.15 19.74
C ILE A 189 -0.78 2.65 20.00
N ASP A 190 -0.16 1.81 19.16
CA ASP A 190 -0.17 0.35 19.24
C ASP A 190 -1.60 -0.21 19.37
N ASN A 191 -2.54 0.31 18.57
CA ASN A 191 -3.96 -0.03 18.61
C ASN A 191 -4.38 -1.01 17.49
N GLY A 192 -3.49 -1.94 17.16
CA GLY A 192 -3.73 -2.98 16.16
C GLY A 192 -4.36 -4.23 16.75
N ILE A 193 -5.13 -4.95 15.92
CA ILE A 193 -5.64 -6.30 16.20
C ILE A 193 -5.43 -7.18 14.97
N LEU A 194 -4.78 -8.33 15.14
CA LEU A 194 -4.79 -9.40 14.15
C LEU A 194 -5.75 -10.49 14.61
N PHE A 195 -6.67 -10.92 13.75
CA PHE A 195 -7.39 -12.16 13.92
C PHE A 195 -6.95 -13.18 12.87
N LEU A 196 -6.13 -14.14 13.31
CA LEU A 196 -5.59 -15.21 12.48
C LEU A 196 -6.45 -16.47 12.60
N ILE A 197 -6.76 -17.09 11.46
CA ILE A 197 -7.54 -18.33 11.38
C ILE A 197 -6.80 -19.35 10.51
N ASP A 198 -6.52 -20.52 11.07
CA ASP A 198 -6.17 -21.73 10.33
C ASP A 198 -7.41 -22.66 10.30
N PRO A 199 -8.12 -22.75 9.17
CA PRO A 199 -9.32 -23.55 9.07
C PRO A 199 -9.03 -25.06 9.01
N ALA A 200 -7.83 -25.47 8.59
CA ALA A 200 -7.46 -26.87 8.45
C ALA A 200 -7.27 -27.53 9.83
N ASP A 201 -6.48 -26.87 10.68
CA ASP A 201 -6.25 -27.30 12.06
C ASP A 201 -7.33 -26.77 13.03
N ARG A 202 -8.26 -25.95 12.53
CA ARG A 202 -9.32 -25.27 13.29
C ARG A 202 -8.80 -24.47 14.48
N CYS A 203 -7.57 -23.96 14.35
CA CYS A 203 -6.94 -23.10 15.31
C CYS A 203 -7.14 -21.64 14.90
N TYR A 204 -7.21 -20.76 15.88
CA TYR A 204 -7.37 -19.33 15.67
C TYR A 204 -6.73 -18.56 16.82
N ARG A 205 -6.28 -17.35 16.52
CA ARG A 205 -5.58 -16.50 17.49
C ARG A 205 -5.91 -15.05 17.25
N ILE A 206 -6.08 -14.31 18.34
CA ILE A 206 -6.13 -12.85 18.30
C ILE A 206 -4.84 -12.34 18.92
N GLU A 207 -4.10 -11.51 18.17
CA GLU A 207 -2.99 -10.72 18.69
C GLU A 207 -3.43 -9.26 18.79
N ILE A 208 -3.06 -8.61 19.90
CA ILE A 208 -3.54 -7.29 20.26
C ILE A 208 -2.35 -6.42 20.58
N GLY A 209 -2.32 -5.22 20.00
CA GLY A 209 -1.31 -4.23 20.32
C GLY A 209 -1.48 -3.68 21.74
N ARG A 210 -0.35 -3.28 22.34
CA ARG A 210 -0.26 -2.81 23.73
C ARG A 210 -1.25 -1.70 24.10
N GLY A 211 -1.61 -0.84 23.15
CA GLY A 211 -2.58 0.24 23.37
C GLY A 211 -4.00 -0.24 23.66
N LEU A 212 -4.32 -1.49 23.31
CA LEU A 212 -5.63 -2.10 23.47
C LEU A 212 -5.66 -3.24 24.51
N GLU A 213 -4.51 -3.76 24.97
CA GLU A 213 -4.43 -4.92 25.87
C GLU A 213 -5.35 -4.81 27.10
N LYS A 214 -5.41 -3.64 27.74
CA LYS A 214 -6.24 -3.40 28.92
C LYS A 214 -7.75 -3.58 28.70
N PHE A 215 -8.21 -3.51 27.45
CA PHE A 215 -9.62 -3.70 27.08
C PHE A 215 -9.95 -5.15 26.75
N PHE A 216 -8.92 -5.98 26.53
CA PHE A 216 -9.07 -7.35 26.11
C PHE A 216 -8.31 -8.32 27.02
N PRO A 217 -8.72 -8.46 28.30
CA PRO A 217 -8.19 -9.51 29.16
C PRO A 217 -8.32 -10.89 28.51
N GLU A 218 -7.40 -11.80 28.83
CA GLU A 218 -7.40 -13.16 28.27
C GLU A 218 -8.75 -13.88 28.49
N GLU A 219 -9.35 -13.70 29.66
CA GLU A 219 -10.68 -14.22 30.01
C GLU A 219 -11.80 -13.74 29.06
N PHE A 220 -11.71 -12.49 28.60
CA PHE A 220 -12.65 -11.94 27.62
C PHE A 220 -12.49 -12.63 26.27
N LEU A 221 -11.26 -12.75 25.77
CA LEU A 221 -10.98 -13.39 24.49
C LEU A 221 -11.37 -14.88 24.50
N ASN A 222 -11.02 -15.61 25.56
CA ASN A 222 -11.39 -17.01 25.74
C ASN A 222 -12.91 -17.20 25.76
N ARG A 223 -13.66 -16.28 26.39
CA ARG A 223 -15.12 -16.29 26.36
C ARG A 223 -15.65 -16.06 24.94
N LEU A 224 -15.12 -15.08 24.20
CA LEU A 224 -15.53 -14.84 22.81
C LEU A 224 -15.31 -16.07 21.93
N PHE A 225 -14.14 -16.70 22.04
CA PHE A 225 -13.82 -17.92 21.30
C PHE A 225 -14.74 -19.09 21.65
N THR A 226 -15.09 -19.24 22.92
CA THR A 226 -16.02 -20.29 23.36
C THR A 226 -17.42 -20.07 22.79
N ILE A 227 -17.93 -18.83 22.82
CA ILE A 227 -19.28 -18.51 22.37
C ILE A 227 -19.42 -18.57 20.85
N TYR A 228 -18.44 -18.03 20.11
CA TYR A 228 -18.55 -17.83 18.67
C TYR A 228 -17.68 -18.78 17.86
N ALA A 229 -16.37 -18.83 18.10
CA ALA A 229 -15.46 -19.62 17.27
C ALA A 229 -15.73 -21.13 17.42
N SER A 230 -15.76 -21.64 18.65
CA SER A 230 -15.98 -23.07 18.93
C SER A 230 -17.31 -23.58 18.35
N LYS A 231 -18.35 -22.76 18.39
CA LYS A 231 -19.65 -23.08 17.79
C LYS A 231 -19.61 -23.02 16.27
N TYR A 232 -19.31 -21.84 15.72
CA TYR A 232 -19.50 -21.59 14.28
C TYR A 232 -18.40 -22.17 13.41
N PHE A 233 -17.14 -22.20 13.87
CA PHE A 233 -16.06 -22.85 13.12
C PHE A 233 -16.22 -24.37 13.17
N GLY A 234 -16.79 -24.89 14.27
CA GLY A 234 -17.28 -26.26 14.38
C GLY A 234 -18.18 -26.68 13.21
N GLU A 235 -19.14 -25.81 12.88
CA GLU A 235 -20.14 -25.93 11.81
C GLU A 235 -19.62 -25.50 10.42
N ASN A 236 -18.32 -25.22 10.24
CA ASN A 236 -17.72 -24.62 9.04
C ASN A 236 -18.30 -23.25 8.65
N ASN A 237 -18.99 -22.57 9.56
CA ASN A 237 -19.52 -21.22 9.36
C ASN A 237 -18.51 -20.15 9.81
N PHE A 238 -17.36 -20.12 9.13
CA PHE A 238 -16.27 -19.20 9.45
C PHE A 238 -16.68 -17.74 9.37
N PHE A 239 -17.52 -17.37 8.38
CA PHE A 239 -18.02 -16.00 8.25
C PHE A 239 -18.78 -15.55 9.50
N LYS A 240 -19.76 -16.33 9.97
CA LYS A 240 -20.58 -15.92 11.11
C LYS A 240 -19.77 -15.84 12.40
N GLY A 241 -18.89 -16.81 12.65
CA GLY A 241 -18.00 -16.76 13.81
C GLY A 241 -17.09 -15.53 13.78
N THR A 242 -16.48 -15.25 12.63
CA THR A 242 -15.59 -14.09 12.44
C THR A 242 -16.33 -12.78 12.63
N TYR A 243 -17.48 -12.63 11.96
CA TYR A 243 -18.26 -11.39 12.00
C TYR A 243 -18.76 -11.07 13.43
N LEU A 244 -19.18 -12.08 14.19
CA LEU A 244 -19.65 -11.90 15.57
C LEU A 244 -18.50 -11.55 16.52
N ILE A 245 -17.35 -12.22 16.40
CA ILE A 245 -16.15 -11.87 17.18
C ILE A 245 -15.75 -10.43 16.92
N LEU A 246 -15.63 -10.01 15.66
CA LEU A 246 -15.31 -8.63 15.29
C LEU A 246 -16.34 -7.62 15.81
N SER A 247 -17.62 -8.01 15.86
CA SER A 247 -18.69 -7.15 16.39
C SER A 247 -18.54 -6.94 17.90
N GLU A 248 -18.14 -7.96 18.65
CA GLU A 248 -17.86 -7.84 20.09
C GLU A 248 -16.57 -7.07 20.37
N LEU A 249 -15.51 -7.30 19.58
CA LEU A 249 -14.30 -6.47 19.65
C LEU A 249 -14.65 -5.00 19.41
N PHE A 250 -15.47 -4.71 18.39
CA PHE A 250 -15.93 -3.34 18.14
C PHE A 250 -16.65 -2.75 19.35
N ALA A 251 -17.62 -3.48 19.90
CA ALA A 251 -18.40 -3.01 21.04
C ALA A 251 -17.51 -2.69 22.24
N GLU A 252 -16.48 -3.51 22.49
CA GLU A 252 -15.57 -3.31 23.60
C GLU A 252 -14.67 -2.08 23.41
N ILE A 253 -14.04 -1.92 22.24
CA ILE A 253 -13.21 -0.74 21.93
C ILE A 253 -14.05 0.53 21.96
N PHE A 254 -15.26 0.48 21.39
CA PHE A 254 -16.14 1.64 21.33
C PHE A 254 -16.62 2.09 22.72
N ARG A 255 -16.86 1.15 23.64
CA ARG A 255 -17.15 1.47 25.05
C ARG A 255 -15.93 2.10 25.73
N ALA A 256 -14.76 1.51 25.50
CA ALA A 256 -13.50 1.97 26.06
C ALA A 256 -13.15 3.41 25.63
N ASP A 257 -13.34 3.76 24.37
CA ASP A 257 -13.05 5.10 23.85
C ASP A 257 -14.03 6.17 24.35
N LYS A 258 -15.28 5.81 24.62
CA LYS A 258 -16.27 6.74 25.23
C LYS A 258 -16.01 7.06 26.69
N ASN A 259 -15.22 6.25 27.39
CA ASN A 259 -14.93 6.40 28.80
C ASN A 259 -13.56 7.08 29.06
N LYS A 260 -12.89 7.56 28.01
CA LYS A 260 -11.69 8.43 28.07
C LYS A 260 -12.12 9.89 28.08
#